data_AF-A0A960PR05-F1
#
_entry.id   AF-A0A960PR05-F1
#
_cell.length_a   1.000
_cell.length_b   1.000
_cell.length_c   1.000
_cell.angle_alpha   90.00
_cell.angle_beta   90.00
_cell.angle_gamma   90.00
#
_symmetry.space_group_name_H-M   'P 1'
#
loop_
_entity.id
_entity.type
_entity.pdbx_description
1 polymer ?
#
loop_
_entity_poly.entity_id
_entity_poly.type
_entity_poly.pdbx_seq_one_letter_code
_entity_poly.pdbx_strand_id
1 'polypeptide(L)'
;ARMAADRGKTPRYGSRFWPAVDEHLRGVRLTFEGRQEEAVAAFEKADEHLAYVGFRDGSLKLQNRLALAQLLREGGMEEEAEALEDAVRRINPDFLRESVRFRSPAAPAR
;
A
#
# COMPACT_ATOMS: atom_id res chain seq x y z
N ALA A 1 45.57 -18.43 -1.59
CA ALA A 1 44.34 -18.74 -2.35
C ALA A 1 43.25 -17.74 -1.97
N ARG A 2 42.96 -16.76 -2.83
CA ARG A 2 41.83 -15.84 -2.63
C ARG A 2 40.57 -16.58 -3.06
N MET A 3 39.69 -16.90 -2.11
CA MET A 3 38.34 -17.34 -2.43
C MET A 3 37.59 -16.15 -3.00
N ALA A 4 37.35 -16.19 -4.30
CA ALA A 4 36.39 -15.33 -4.95
C ALA A 4 35.03 -15.59 -4.32
N ALA A 5 34.51 -14.61 -3.59
CA ALA A 5 33.11 -14.60 -3.20
C ALA A 5 32.30 -14.55 -4.50
N ASP A 6 31.75 -15.71 -4.85
CA ASP A 6 30.66 -15.82 -5.81
C ASP A 6 29.60 -14.81 -5.37
N ARG A 7 29.47 -13.72 -6.12
CA ARG A 7 28.40 -12.71 -5.96
C ARG A 7 27.13 -13.34 -6.49
N GLY A 8 26.72 -14.40 -5.78
CA GLY A 8 25.60 -15.25 -6.05
C GLY A 8 24.39 -14.38 -6.30
N LYS A 9 24.00 -14.38 -7.57
CA LYS A 9 22.80 -13.79 -8.14
C LYS A 9 21.69 -13.86 -7.10
N THR A 10 21.21 -12.68 -6.66
CA THR A 10 19.98 -12.58 -5.90
C THR A 10 18.93 -13.46 -6.59
N PRO A 11 18.19 -14.29 -5.85
CA PRO A 11 17.18 -15.12 -6.48
C PRO A 11 16.23 -14.20 -7.24
N ARG A 12 16.22 -14.28 -8.57
CA ARG A 12 15.16 -13.72 -9.41
C ARG A 12 13.91 -14.56 -9.14
N TYR A 13 13.31 -14.40 -7.95
CA TYR A 13 11.89 -14.64 -7.86
C TYR A 13 11.25 -13.70 -8.88
N GLY A 14 10.27 -14.20 -9.64
CA GLY A 14 9.30 -13.39 -10.37
C GLY A 14 8.49 -12.56 -9.38
N SER A 15 9.19 -11.65 -8.72
CA SER A 15 8.78 -10.87 -7.56
C SER A 15 7.78 -9.85 -8.07
N ARG A 16 6.50 -10.16 -7.90
CA ARG A 16 5.42 -9.18 -8.08
C ARG A 16 5.52 -8.04 -7.07
N PHE A 17 6.34 -8.20 -6.03
CA PHE A 17 6.58 -7.18 -5.01
C PHE A 17 7.19 -5.89 -5.57
N TRP A 18 8.20 -5.96 -6.46
CA TRP A 18 8.80 -4.72 -6.99
C TRP A 18 7.84 -3.91 -7.88
N PRO A 19 7.10 -4.52 -8.83
CA PRO A 19 6.00 -3.85 -9.52
C PRO A 19 4.95 -3.25 -8.56
N ALA A 20 4.62 -3.95 -7.47
CA ALA A 20 3.70 -3.43 -6.47
C ALA A 20 4.24 -2.19 -5.76
N VAL A 21 5.53 -2.18 -5.40
CA VAL A 21 6.20 -1.02 -4.80
C VAL A 21 6.20 0.16 -5.75
N ASP A 22 6.51 -0.06 -7.03
CA ASP A 22 6.53 1.02 -8.04
C ASP A 22 5.14 1.66 -8.20
N GLU A 23 4.08 0.86 -8.32
CA GLU A 23 2.72 1.38 -8.45
C GLU A 23 2.23 2.01 -7.14
N HIS A 24 2.61 1.47 -5.97
CA HIS A 24 2.30 2.09 -4.69
C HIS A 24 2.94 3.48 -4.56
N LEU A 25 4.24 3.61 -4.86
CA LEU A 25 4.94 4.90 -4.80
C LEU A 25 4.40 5.88 -5.85
N ARG A 26 3.98 5.39 -7.01
CA ARG A 26 3.27 6.19 -8.01
C ARG A 26 1.94 6.70 -7.45
N GLY A 27 1.14 5.85 -6.80
CA GLY A 27 -0.10 6.24 -6.13
C GLY A 27 0.13 7.35 -5.11
N VAL A 28 1.13 7.19 -4.24
CA VAL A 28 1.52 8.21 -3.24
C VAL A 28 1.86 9.54 -3.92
N ARG A 29 2.66 9.53 -4.98
CA ARG A 29 3.01 10.76 -5.72
C ARG A 29 1.78 11.43 -6.32
N LEU A 30 0.90 10.66 -6.95
CA LEU A 30 -0.31 11.16 -7.59
C LEU A 30 -1.29 11.76 -6.57
N THR A 31 -1.37 11.20 -5.37
CA THR A 31 -2.12 11.80 -4.24
C THR A 31 -1.58 13.19 -3.92
N PHE A 32 -0.26 13.37 -3.78
CA PHE A 32 0.33 14.68 -3.52
C PHE A 32 0.16 15.67 -4.68
N GLU A 33 0.01 15.19 -5.91
CA GLU A 33 -0.30 16.01 -7.10
C GLU A 33 -1.80 16.36 -7.22
N GLY A 34 -2.67 15.85 -6.33
CA GLY A 34 -4.12 16.04 -6.40
C GLY A 34 -4.81 15.25 -7.52
N ARG A 35 -4.14 14.26 -8.12
CA ARG A 35 -4.64 13.44 -9.24
C ARG A 35 -5.31 12.17 -8.70
N GLN A 36 -6.44 12.37 -8.04
CA GLN A 36 -7.08 11.34 -7.20
C GLN A 36 -7.47 10.07 -7.96
N GLU A 37 -8.11 10.18 -9.12
CA GLU A 37 -8.52 9.00 -9.92
C GLU A 37 -7.32 8.15 -10.35
N GLU A 38 -6.23 8.79 -10.77
CA GLU A 38 -5.01 8.07 -11.17
C GLU A 38 -4.29 7.47 -9.97
N ALA A 39 -4.36 8.13 -8.81
CA ALA A 39 -3.80 7.60 -7.57
C ALA A 39 -4.54 6.32 -7.15
N VAL A 40 -5.89 6.32 -7.22
CA VAL A 40 -6.73 5.14 -6.98
C VAL A 40 -6.31 3.99 -7.91
N ALA A 41 -6.24 4.22 -9.22
CA ALA A 41 -5.87 3.19 -10.18
C ALA A 41 -4.46 2.61 -9.94
N ALA A 42 -3.50 3.45 -9.52
CA ALA A 42 -2.16 2.98 -9.17
C ALA A 42 -2.16 2.11 -7.91
N PHE A 43 -2.91 2.48 -6.87
CA PHE A 43 -3.03 1.66 -5.66
C PHE A 43 -3.79 0.35 -5.89
N GLU A 44 -4.81 0.33 -6.75
CA GLU A 44 -5.49 -0.91 -7.16
C GLU A 44 -4.52 -1.86 -7.86
N LYS A 45 -3.75 -1.34 -8.81
CA LYS A 45 -2.74 -2.12 -9.53
C LYS A 45 -1.63 -2.66 -8.61
N ALA A 46 -1.23 -1.89 -7.60
CA ALA A 46 -0.33 -2.37 -6.57
C ALA A 46 -0.96 -3.52 -5.75
N ASP A 47 -2.25 -3.43 -5.42
CA ASP A 47 -2.96 -4.45 -4.62
C ASP A 47 -3.02 -5.80 -5.33
N GLU A 48 -3.21 -5.83 -6.65
CA GLU A 48 -3.23 -7.04 -7.50
C GLU A 48 -1.95 -7.87 -7.41
N HIS A 49 -0.83 -7.21 -7.08
CA HIS A 49 0.48 -7.81 -6.98
C HIS A 49 0.84 -8.29 -5.57
N LEU A 50 0.04 -7.93 -4.56
CA LEU A 50 0.36 -8.17 -3.15
C LEU A 50 -0.51 -9.28 -2.56
N ALA A 51 0.11 -10.17 -1.80
CA ALA A 51 -0.55 -11.15 -0.95
C ALA A 51 -0.48 -10.73 0.52
N TYR A 52 -1.41 -11.23 1.34
CA TYR A 52 -1.36 -11.06 2.80
C TYR A 52 -0.33 -11.97 3.49
N VAL A 53 0.44 -12.75 2.72
CA VAL A 53 1.38 -13.74 3.23
C VAL A 53 2.80 -13.20 3.13
N GLY A 54 3.57 -13.37 4.19
CA GLY A 54 4.95 -12.90 4.27
C GLY A 54 5.04 -11.46 4.80
N PHE A 55 6.14 -11.17 5.48
CA PHE A 55 6.32 -9.89 6.17
C PHE A 55 6.30 -8.69 5.21
N ARG A 56 6.99 -8.78 4.06
CA ARG A 56 7.09 -7.67 3.10
C ARG A 56 5.77 -7.41 2.38
N ASP A 57 5.26 -8.43 1.69
CA ASP A 57 4.04 -8.32 0.88
C ASP A 57 2.82 -8.00 1.75
N GLY A 58 2.69 -8.68 2.89
CA GLY A 58 1.59 -8.47 3.82
C GLY A 58 1.56 -7.06 4.41
N SER A 59 2.71 -6.56 4.89
CA SER A 59 2.78 -5.18 5.41
C SER A 59 2.48 -4.14 4.33
N LEU A 60 3.03 -4.30 3.12
CA LEU A 60 2.75 -3.38 2.03
C LEU A 60 1.28 -3.44 1.59
N LYS A 61 0.65 -4.63 1.58
CA LYS A 61 -0.78 -4.77 1.24
C LYS A 61 -1.67 -4.03 2.22
N LEU A 62 -1.38 -4.15 3.53
CA LEU A 62 -2.14 -3.45 4.56
C LEU A 62 -1.99 -1.94 4.41
N GLN A 63 -0.77 -1.42 4.20
CA GLN A 63 -0.53 0.00 3.95
C GLN A 63 -1.27 0.49 2.69
N ASN A 64 -1.15 -0.26 1.60
CA ASN A 64 -1.76 0.05 0.31
C ASN A 64 -3.28 0.18 0.41
N ARG A 65 -3.95 -0.79 1.04
CA ARG A 65 -5.41 -0.77 1.20
C ARG A 65 -5.91 0.37 2.06
N LEU A 66 -5.15 0.75 3.09
CA LEU A 66 -5.53 1.89 3.92
C LEU A 66 -5.30 3.25 3.25
N ALA A 67 -4.34 3.35 2.32
CA ALA A 67 -4.17 4.51 1.46
C ALA A 67 -5.31 4.60 0.43
N LEU A 68 -5.65 3.47 -0.20
CA LEU A 68 -6.77 3.38 -1.14
C LEU A 68 -8.11 3.71 -0.46
N ALA A 69 -8.38 3.17 0.73
CA ALA A 69 -9.58 3.49 1.50
C ALA A 69 -9.69 4.99 1.81
N GLN A 70 -8.58 5.66 2.12
CA GLN A 70 -8.56 7.10 2.34
C GLN A 70 -9.01 7.87 1.10
N LEU A 71 -8.42 7.55 -0.06
CA LEU A 71 -8.75 8.23 -1.31
C LEU A 71 -10.19 7.97 -1.76
N LEU A 72 -10.69 6.75 -1.57
CA LEU A 72 -12.08 6.40 -1.88
C LEU A 72 -13.03 7.23 -1.00
N ARG A 73 -12.75 7.31 0.30
CA ARG A 73 -13.50 8.15 1.25
C ARG A 73 -13.50 9.63 0.86
N GLU A 74 -12.33 10.17 0.51
CA GLU A 74 -12.20 11.56 0.02
C GLU A 74 -12.97 11.78 -1.29
N GLY A 75 -13.17 10.74 -2.09
CA GLY A 75 -13.96 10.75 -3.32
C GLY A 75 -15.45 10.47 -3.11
N GLY A 76 -15.91 10.31 -1.86
CA GLY A 76 -17.31 10.00 -1.53
C GLY A 76 -17.71 8.53 -1.69
N MET A 77 -16.75 7.62 -1.95
CA MET A 77 -16.95 6.18 -2.07
C MET A 77 -16.80 5.49 -0.70
N GLU A 78 -17.73 5.81 0.19
CA GLU A 78 -17.68 5.43 1.62
C GLU A 78 -17.78 3.91 1.83
N GLU A 79 -18.68 3.22 1.10
CA GLU A 79 -18.89 1.78 1.24
C GLU A 79 -17.65 0.98 0.83
N GLU A 80 -16.99 1.38 -0.27
CA GLU A 80 -15.76 0.75 -0.75
C GLU A 80 -14.59 1.00 0.20
N ALA A 81 -14.49 2.21 0.76
CA ALA A 81 -13.50 2.53 1.78
C ALA A 81 -13.67 1.65 3.03
N GLU A 82 -14.90 1.54 3.54
CA GLU A 82 -15.23 0.70 4.69
C GLU A 82 -14.91 -0.77 4.42
N ALA A 83 -15.25 -1.28 3.24
CA ALA A 83 -14.95 -2.67 2.86
C ALA A 83 -13.44 -2.99 2.88
N LEU A 84 -12.59 -2.04 2.46
CA LEU A 84 -11.13 -2.20 2.52
C LEU A 84 -10.61 -2.17 3.96
N GLU A 85 -11.10 -1.24 4.78
CA GLU A 85 -10.72 -1.16 6.20
C GLU A 85 -11.16 -2.42 6.97
N ASP A 86 -12.34 -2.95 6.66
CA ASP A 86 -12.85 -4.22 7.16
C ASP A 86 -11.92 -5.38 6.82
N ALA A 87 -11.46 -5.46 5.57
CA ALA A 87 -10.52 -6.48 5.14
C ALA A 87 -9.19 -6.37 5.92
N VAL A 88 -8.69 -5.15 6.13
CA VAL A 88 -7.49 -4.90 6.95
C VAL A 88 -7.74 -5.32 8.40
N ARG A 89 -8.90 -4.97 8.98
CA ARG A 89 -9.27 -5.29 10.37
C ARG A 89 -9.32 -6.79 10.64
N ARG A 90 -9.84 -7.58 9.69
CA ARG A 90 -9.91 -9.05 9.81
C ARG A 90 -8.53 -9.70 9.80
N ILE A 91 -7.55 -9.12 9.11
CA ILE A 91 -6.18 -9.65 9.01
C ILE A 91 -5.30 -9.15 10.16
N ASN A 92 -5.35 -7.85 10.46
CA ASN A 92 -4.53 -7.22 11.50
C ASN A 92 -5.28 -6.01 12.09
N PRO A 93 -6.08 -6.21 13.15
CA PRO A 93 -6.88 -5.14 13.75
C PRO A 93 -6.01 -4.07 14.41
N ASP A 94 -4.84 -4.42 14.94
CA ASP A 94 -3.93 -3.45 15.57
C ASP A 94 -3.28 -2.53 14.53
N PHE A 95 -3.00 -3.05 13.33
CA PHE A 95 -2.50 -2.22 12.24
C PHE A 95 -3.48 -1.11 11.86
N LEU A 96 -4.78 -1.43 11.72
CA LEU A 96 -5.81 -0.43 11.46
C LEU A 96 -5.89 0.58 12.62
N ARG A 97 -5.91 0.10 13.86
CA ARG A 97 -6.00 0.95 15.06
C ARG A 97 -4.87 1.99 15.12
N GLU A 98 -3.64 1.57 14.91
CA GLU A 98 -2.49 2.47 14.90
C GLU A 98 -2.54 3.44 13.71
N SER A 99 -2.95 2.98 12.52
CA SER A 99 -3.03 3.84 11.34
C SER A 99 -4.06 4.99 11.47
N VAL A 100 -5.18 4.75 12.17
CA VAL A 100 -6.20 5.76 12.48
C VAL A 100 -5.66 6.76 13.50
N ARG A 101 -4.89 6.28 14.48
CA ARG A 101 -4.25 7.13 15.49
C ARG A 101 -3.29 8.16 14.87
N PHE A 102 -2.57 7.77 13.81
CA PHE A 102 -1.71 8.70 13.06
C PHE A 102 -2.49 9.69 12.16
N ARG A 103 -3.79 9.46 11.94
CA ARG A 103 -4.59 10.15 10.92
C ARG A 103 -5.49 11.31 11.41
N SER A 104 -5.39 11.80 12.66
CA SER A 104 -6.21 12.94 13.10
C SER A 104 -5.58 13.82 14.21
N PRO A 105 -5.82 15.17 14.23
CA PRO A 105 -6.72 15.95 13.38
C PRO A 105 -6.03 16.88 12.37
N ALA A 106 -6.70 17.03 11.22
CA ALA A 106 -6.67 18.11 10.24
C ALA A 106 -5.40 18.98 10.14
N ALA A 107 -4.71 18.87 9.01
CA ALA A 107 -3.91 20.01 8.54
C ALA A 107 -4.86 21.21 8.38
N PRO A 108 -4.52 22.41 8.90
CA PRO A 108 -5.34 23.59 8.70
C PRO A 108 -5.49 23.83 7.19
N ALA A 109 -6.71 24.11 6.76
CA ALA A 109 -6.98 24.60 5.41
C ALA A 109 -6.03 25.78 5.12
N ARG A 110 -5.31 25.72 4.01
CA ARG A 110 -4.53 26.86 3.50
C ARG A 110 -5.41 27.78 2.69
#